data_AF-A0A6B0SPR6-F1
#
_entry.id   AF-A0A6B0SPR6-F1
#
_cell.length_a   1.000
_cell.length_b   1.000
_cell.length_c   1.000
_cell.angle_alpha   90.00
_cell.angle_beta   90.00
_cell.angle_gamma   90.00
#
_symmetry.space_group_name_H-M   'P 1'
#
loop_
_entity.id
_entity.type
_entity.pdbx_description
1 polymer ?
#
loop_
_entity_poly.entity_id
_entity_poly.type
_entity_poly.pdbx_seq_one_letter_code
_entity_poly.pdbx_strand_id
1 'polypeptide(L)'
;MPEDDLEALYDHLAATGELPVETSASRYLGEAEAVVEDALEPETPDAVVRSRVQQARELLSHVDETGDAEADRHVAAARARCAGLLGDTRSRDGESPR
;
A
#
# COMPACT_ATOMS: atom_id res chain seq x y z
N MET A 1 7.44 9.03 7.42
CA MET A 1 7.39 8.22 6.18
C MET A 1 7.25 9.19 5.01
N PRO A 2 7.73 8.91 3.78
CA PRO A 2 7.41 9.78 2.64
C PRO A 2 5.91 9.73 2.33
N GLU A 3 5.23 10.87 2.42
CA GLU A 3 3.78 11.01 2.17
C GLU A 3 3.44 10.62 0.72
N ASP A 4 4.28 11.03 -0.24
CA ASP A 4 4.21 10.68 -1.67
C ASP A 4 4.12 9.16 -1.94
N ASP A 5 4.84 8.33 -1.16
CA ASP A 5 4.79 6.87 -1.35
C ASP A 5 3.53 6.25 -0.77
N LEU A 6 2.93 6.87 0.25
CA LEU A 6 1.66 6.44 0.82
C LEU A 6 0.50 6.81 -0.11
N GLU A 7 0.53 8.00 -0.69
CA GLU A 7 -0.42 8.43 -1.74
C GLU A 7 -0.32 7.50 -2.96
N ALA A 8 0.89 7.20 -3.43
CA ALA A 8 1.07 6.27 -4.55
C ALA A 8 0.60 4.84 -4.23
N LEU A 9 0.71 4.39 -2.97
CA LEU A 9 0.14 3.12 -2.53
C LEU A 9 -1.39 3.16 -2.62
N TYR A 10 -2.02 4.23 -2.13
CA TYR A 10 -3.46 4.42 -2.22
C TYR A 10 -3.96 4.45 -3.67
N ASP A 11 -3.30 5.21 -4.55
CA ASP A 11 -3.66 5.28 -5.97
C ASP A 11 -3.64 3.91 -6.65
N HIS A 12 -2.64 3.08 -6.36
CA HIS A 12 -2.59 1.72 -6.90
C HIS A 12 -3.74 0.85 -6.39
N LEU A 13 -4.15 1.00 -5.13
CA LEU A 13 -5.28 0.26 -4.57
C LEU A 13 -6.60 0.72 -5.17
N ALA A 14 -6.85 2.03 -5.22
CA ALA A 14 -8.04 2.62 -5.82
C ALA A 14 -8.21 2.20 -7.29
N ALA A 15 -7.12 2.18 -8.07
CA ALA A 15 -7.14 1.74 -9.46
C ALA A 15 -7.59 0.27 -9.62
N THR A 16 -7.32 -0.61 -8.64
CA THR A 16 -7.84 -1.99 -8.68
C THR A 16 -9.36 -2.06 -8.51
N GLY A 17 -9.96 -1.09 -7.81
CA GLY A 17 -11.41 -1.00 -7.62
C GLY A 17 -12.17 -0.59 -8.88
N GLU A 18 -11.50 0.05 -9.84
CA GLU A 18 -12.07 0.43 -11.14
C GLU A 18 -12.03 -0.70 -12.18
N LEU A 19 -11.34 -1.81 -11.86
CA LEU A 19 -11.08 -2.92 -12.77
C LEU A 19 -11.98 -4.13 -12.47
N PRO A 20 -12.23 -5.00 -13.46
CA PRO A 20 -13.03 -6.22 -13.28
C PRO A 20 -12.22 -7.27 -12.51
N VAL A 21 -12.21 -7.15 -11.18
CA VAL A 21 -11.53 -8.08 -10.28
C VAL A 21 -12.45 -9.18 -9.75
N GLU A 22 -11.89 -10.34 -9.44
CA GLU A 22 -12.63 -11.42 -8.78
C GLU A 22 -13.19 -10.98 -7.42
N THR A 23 -14.39 -11.45 -7.08
CA THR A 23 -15.09 -11.10 -5.83
C THR A 23 -14.24 -11.39 -4.58
N SER A 24 -13.48 -12.48 -4.59
CA SER A 24 -12.60 -12.87 -3.48
C SER A 24 -11.47 -11.85 -3.30
N ALA A 25 -10.84 -11.41 -4.40
CA ALA A 25 -9.78 -10.41 -4.38
C ALA A 25 -10.33 -9.02 -3.99
N SER A 26 -11.48 -8.63 -4.55
CA SER A 26 -12.15 -7.35 -4.29
C SER A 26 -12.32 -7.06 -2.80
N ARG A 27 -12.68 -8.07 -2.00
CA ARG A 27 -12.79 -7.90 -0.53
C ARG A 27 -11.47 -7.46 0.09
N TYR A 28 -10.38 -8.15 -0.21
CA TYR A 28 -9.06 -7.83 0.38
C TYR A 28 -8.53 -6.50 -0.14
N LEU A 29 -8.78 -6.17 -1.41
CA LEU A 29 -8.36 -4.92 -2.04
C LEU A 29 -9.07 -3.72 -1.42
N GLY A 30 -10.40 -3.79 -1.25
CA GLY A 30 -11.16 -2.71 -0.62
C GLY A 30 -10.80 -2.51 0.86
N GLU A 31 -10.50 -3.59 1.60
CA GLU A 31 -10.04 -3.45 2.98
C GLU A 31 -8.62 -2.86 3.05
N ALA A 32 -7.74 -3.25 2.13
CA ALA A 32 -6.40 -2.67 2.04
C ALA A 32 -6.46 -1.17 1.71
N GLU A 33 -7.34 -0.77 0.77
CA GLU A 33 -7.58 0.61 0.41
C GLU A 33 -8.02 1.43 1.63
N ALA A 34 -9.05 0.98 2.35
CA ALA A 34 -9.57 1.67 3.54
C ALA A 34 -8.51 1.82 4.65
N VAL A 35 -7.67 0.81 4.84
CA VAL A 35 -6.56 0.85 5.81
C VAL A 35 -5.50 1.86 5.41
N VAL A 36 -5.22 2.02 4.12
CA VAL A 36 -4.26 3.01 3.61
C VAL A 36 -4.85 4.41 3.61
N GLU A 37 -6.14 4.56 3.33
CA GLU A 37 -6.88 5.83 3.46
C GLU A 37 -6.79 6.38 4.90
N ASP A 38 -7.01 5.53 5.91
CA ASP A 38 -6.84 5.88 7.34
C ASP A 38 -5.40 6.35 7.64
N ALA A 39 -4.40 5.77 6.96
CA ALA A 39 -3.01 6.18 7.13
C ALA A 39 -2.69 7.55 6.49
N LEU A 40 -3.47 8.00 5.50
CA LEU A 40 -3.34 9.30 4.86
C LEU A 40 -3.97 10.44 5.68
N GLU A 41 -4.73 10.13 6.73
CA GLU A 41 -5.33 11.17 7.55
C GLU A 41 -4.24 12.09 8.15
N PRO A 42 -4.45 13.41 8.09
CA PRO A 42 -3.54 14.35 8.72
C PRO A 42 -3.48 14.04 10.22
N GLU A 43 -2.30 14.20 10.81
CA GLU A 43 -2.04 13.93 12.24
C GLU A 43 -1.93 12.44 12.61
N THR A 44 -2.05 11.50 11.67
CA THR A 44 -1.80 10.08 11.93
C THR A 44 -0.33 9.84 12.31
N PRO A 45 -0.04 9.26 13.49
CA PRO A 45 1.34 9.02 13.91
C PRO A 45 2.07 8.04 12.99
N ASP A 46 3.37 8.24 12.71
CA ASP A 46 4.19 7.33 11.88
C ASP A 46 4.11 5.86 12.31
N ALA A 47 3.99 5.59 13.62
CA ALA A 47 3.83 4.23 14.15
C ALA A 47 2.50 3.59 13.70
N VAL A 48 1.42 4.38 13.65
CA VAL A 48 0.11 3.97 13.14
C VAL A 48 0.19 3.78 11.63
N VAL A 49 0.75 4.74 10.89
CA VAL A 49 0.98 4.61 9.43
C VAL A 49 1.71 3.31 9.12
N ARG A 50 2.80 3.01 9.83
CA ARG A 50 3.54 1.76 9.65
C ARG A 50 2.69 0.52 9.93
N SER A 51 1.86 0.55 10.98
CA SER A 51 0.93 -0.54 11.30
C SER A 51 -0.10 -0.75 10.20
N ARG A 52 -0.66 0.34 9.65
CA ARG A 52 -1.60 0.31 8.52
C ARG A 52 -0.97 -0.27 7.27
N VAL A 53 0.26 0.15 6.92
CA VAL A 53 0.99 -0.41 5.78
C VAL A 53 1.30 -1.90 5.96
N GLN A 54 1.58 -2.36 7.19
CA GLN A 54 1.73 -3.79 7.47
C GLN A 54 0.43 -4.57 7.24
N GLN A 55 -0.70 -4.03 7.74
CA GLN A 55 -2.01 -4.62 7.53
C GLN A 55 -2.37 -4.68 6.03
N ALA A 56 -2.17 -3.59 5.29
CA ALA A 56 -2.38 -3.56 3.85
C ALA A 56 -1.53 -4.62 3.12
N ARG A 57 -0.25 -4.76 3.48
CA ARG A 57 0.61 -5.82 2.93
C ARG A 57 0.08 -7.22 3.22
N GLU A 58 -0.41 -7.47 4.43
CA GLU A 58 -0.99 -8.76 4.82
C GLU A 58 -2.26 -9.06 4.01
N LEU A 59 -3.15 -8.09 3.86
CA LEU A 59 -4.36 -8.22 3.03
C LEU A 59 -4.01 -8.52 1.59
N LEU A 60 -3.07 -7.76 1.02
CA LEU A 60 -2.58 -7.98 -0.34
C LEU A 60 -1.96 -9.37 -0.49
N SER A 61 -1.39 -9.99 0.54
CA SER A 61 -0.83 -11.34 0.44
C SER A 61 -1.87 -12.44 0.22
N HIS A 62 -3.14 -12.17 0.51
CA HIS A 62 -4.26 -13.09 0.26
C HIS A 62 -4.79 -13.03 -1.19
N VAL A 63 -4.35 -12.06 -1.98
CA VAL A 63 -4.76 -11.88 -3.38
C VAL A 63 -3.76 -12.61 -4.29
N ASP A 64 -4.07 -13.82 -4.74
CA ASP A 64 -3.15 -14.56 -5.64
C ASP A 64 -3.17 -14.01 -7.07
N GLU A 65 -4.37 -13.90 -7.64
CA GLU A 65 -4.68 -13.28 -8.92
C GLU A 65 -6.01 -12.52 -8.81
N THR A 66 -6.18 -11.45 -9.60
CA THR A 66 -7.43 -10.69 -9.66
C THR A 66 -8.31 -11.08 -10.85
N GLY A 67 -7.80 -11.90 -11.77
CA GLY A 67 -8.47 -12.24 -13.03
C GLY A 67 -8.33 -11.17 -14.13
N ASP A 68 -7.57 -10.10 -13.86
CA ASP A 68 -7.28 -9.02 -14.79
C ASP A 68 -5.81 -8.61 -14.67
N ALA A 69 -5.09 -8.62 -15.80
CA ALA A 69 -3.64 -8.41 -15.81
C ALA A 69 -3.22 -6.98 -15.40
N GLU A 70 -4.07 -5.99 -15.61
CA GLU A 70 -3.78 -4.62 -15.19
C GLU A 70 -4.00 -4.48 -13.67
N ALA A 71 -5.06 -5.10 -13.13
CA ALA A 71 -5.28 -5.15 -11.69
C ALA A 71 -4.14 -5.91 -10.97
N ASP A 72 -3.68 -7.04 -11.52
CA ASP A 72 -2.52 -7.77 -10.99
C ASP A 72 -1.25 -6.90 -10.97
N ARG A 73 -1.06 -6.05 -11.98
CA ARG A 73 0.04 -5.06 -12.02
C ARG A 73 -0.07 -4.04 -10.89
N HIS A 74 -1.26 -3.50 -10.67
CA HIS A 74 -1.52 -2.56 -9.58
C HIS A 74 -1.28 -3.22 -8.21
N VAL A 75 -1.75 -4.45 -8.00
CA VAL A 75 -1.50 -5.23 -6.78
C VAL A 75 -0.01 -5.48 -6.57
N ALA A 76 0.72 -5.87 -7.60
CA ALA A 76 2.17 -6.06 -7.53
C ALA A 76 2.91 -4.76 -7.18
N ALA A 77 2.52 -3.64 -7.78
CA ALA A 77 3.07 -2.33 -7.48
C ALA A 77 2.79 -1.92 -6.03
N ALA A 78 1.55 -2.08 -5.55
CA ALA A 78 1.16 -1.80 -4.18
C ALA A 78 1.98 -2.63 -3.17
N ARG A 79 2.17 -3.93 -3.42
CA ARG A 79 3.01 -4.81 -2.59
C ARG A 79 4.47 -4.32 -2.52
N ALA A 80 5.03 -3.90 -3.65
CA ALA A 80 6.39 -3.37 -3.71
C ALA A 80 6.51 -2.07 -2.90
N ARG A 81 5.53 -1.17 -2.98
CA ARG A 81 5.49 0.06 -2.17
C ARG A 81 5.38 -0.24 -0.69
N CYS A 82 4.51 -1.16 -0.27
CA CYS A 82 4.45 -1.60 1.12
C CYS A 82 5.80 -2.13 1.61
N ALA A 83 6.49 -2.93 0.80
CA ALA A 83 7.82 -3.43 1.16
C ALA A 83 8.86 -2.30 1.26
N GLY A 84 8.82 -1.31 0.35
CA GLY A 84 9.62 -0.09 0.42
C GLY A 84 9.35 0.67 1.72
N LEU A 85 8.11 1.08 1.97
CA LEU A 85 7.68 1.79 3.17
C LEU A 85 8.08 1.06 4.48
N LEU A 86 7.97 -0.27 4.53
CA LEU A 86 8.34 -1.06 5.70
C LEU A 86 9.84 -1.31 5.85
N GLY A 87 10.57 -1.31 4.73
CA GLY A 87 12.02 -1.48 4.63
C GLY A 87 12.81 -0.18 4.76
N ASP A 88 12.19 0.97 4.47
CA ASP A 88 12.80 2.31 4.50
C ASP A 88 13.00 2.87 5.92
N THR A 89 12.94 2.02 6.94
CA THR A 89 13.44 2.39 8.28
C THR A 89 14.97 2.40 8.37
N ARG A 90 15.66 2.39 7.23
CA ARG A 90 17.13 2.43 7.11
C ARG A 90 17.61 3.23 5.90
N SER A 91 17.10 4.45 5.67
CA SER A 91 17.80 5.47 4.86
C SER A 91 17.28 6.90 5.09
N ARG A 92 17.27 7.37 6.35
CA ARG A 92 17.34 8.81 6.67
C ARG A 92 18.37 9.09 7.78
N ASP A 93 19.48 8.35 7.76
CA ASP A 93 20.69 8.68 8.51
C ASP A 93 21.85 8.68 7.52
N GLY A 94 22.07 9.80 6.83
CA GLY A 94 23.11 9.82 5.80
C GLY A 94 23.20 11.04 4.91
N GLU A 95 22.93 12.25 5.39
CA GLU A 95 23.52 13.43 4.76
C GLU A 95 23.97 14.46 5.80
N SER A 96 25.15 14.20 6.36
CA SER A 96 26.06 15.24 6.80
C SER A 96 27.38 15.04 6.06
N PRO A 97 27.61 15.86 5.03
CA PRO A 97 28.92 16.49 4.88
C PRO A 97 28.72 17.96 4.43
N ARG A 98 29.30 19.02 5.00
CA ARG A 98 30.57 19.21 5.72
C ARG A 98 30.48 20.48 6.55
#